data_AF-A0A6B3TMI6-F1
#
_entry.id   AF-A0A6B3TMI6-F1
#
_cell.length_a   1.000
_cell.length_b   1.000
_cell.length_c   1.000
_cell.angle_alpha   90.00
_cell.angle_beta   90.00
_cell.angle_gamma   90.00
#
_symmetry.space_group_name_H-M   'P 1'
#
loop_
_entity.id
_entity.type
_entity.pdbx_description
1 polymer ?
#
loop_
_entity_poly.entity_id
_entity_poly.type
_entity_poly.pdbx_seq_one_letter_code
_entity_poly.pdbx_strand_id
1 'polypeptide(L)'
;MRKVLCSVVFFLFLSTNALAQTKQVEIFDIEKGKVVQLVPTSSEIQKEASTFLQGISGVYTKVRPIPEKGYMIKVPLEPSIMVDNQWFKGLVDEVVIIFPEQEKPFLMVFDDENRLHFYHFDGNTDRFLNLLHFQPQNETGPN
;
A
#
# COMPACT_ATOMS: atom_id res chain seq x y z
N MET A 1 33.03 43.02 -37.65
CA MET A 1 31.87 43.76 -37.12
C MET A 1 30.76 42.77 -36.79
N ARG A 2 30.18 42.93 -35.60
CA ARG A 2 29.19 42.07 -34.94
C ARG A 2 27.81 42.22 -35.59
N LYS A 3 27.14 41.12 -35.93
CA LYS A 3 25.66 41.05 -36.01
C LYS A 3 25.19 39.69 -35.49
N VAL A 4 24.97 39.65 -34.18
CA VAL A 4 24.06 38.72 -33.52
C VAL A 4 22.65 39.23 -33.81
N LEU A 5 21.75 38.44 -34.40
CA LEU A 5 20.32 38.53 -34.04
C LEU A 5 19.46 37.37 -34.60
N CYS A 6 18.75 36.71 -33.69
CA CYS A 6 17.47 36.02 -33.85
C CYS A 6 17.36 34.78 -34.76
N SER A 7 17.52 33.60 -34.15
CA SER A 7 16.42 32.65 -34.16
C SER A 7 16.40 31.88 -32.84
N VAL A 8 15.87 32.56 -31.82
CA VAL A 8 15.47 31.94 -30.56
C VAL A 8 14.06 31.38 -30.78
N VAL A 9 13.78 30.25 -30.14
CA VAL A 9 12.45 29.61 -29.98
C VAL A 9 12.04 28.61 -31.09
N PHE A 10 12.59 27.40 -31.03
CA PHE A 10 11.84 26.19 -31.42
C PHE A 10 12.25 24.99 -30.55
N PHE A 11 12.25 25.19 -29.24
CA PHE A 11 12.47 24.13 -28.24
C PHE A 11 11.43 24.21 -27.13
N LEU A 12 10.17 24.48 -27.51
CA LEU A 12 9.04 24.35 -26.61
C LEU A 12 8.15 23.24 -27.17
N PHE A 13 7.71 22.36 -26.28
CA PHE A 13 6.83 21.20 -26.50
C PHE A 13 7.49 19.87 -26.87
N LEU A 14 8.57 19.51 -26.17
CA LEU A 14 8.68 18.12 -25.70
C LEU A 14 7.80 18.00 -24.45
N SER A 15 6.49 17.91 -24.66
CA SER A 15 5.55 17.52 -23.61
C SER A 15 5.85 16.07 -23.29
N THR A 16 6.71 15.81 -22.29
CA THR A 16 6.78 14.48 -21.70
C THR A 16 5.44 14.26 -21.03
N ASN A 17 4.53 13.57 -21.71
CA ASN A 17 3.42 12.92 -21.04
C ASN A 17 4.08 11.92 -20.09
N ALA A 18 4.32 12.33 -18.85
CA ALA A 18 4.50 11.38 -17.77
C ALA A 18 3.19 10.58 -17.76
N LEU A 19 3.24 9.40 -18.37
CA LEU A 19 2.15 8.45 -18.29
C LEU A 19 2.00 8.19 -16.79
N ALA A 20 0.98 8.78 -16.17
CA ALA A 20 0.68 8.52 -14.77
C ALA A 20 0.47 7.01 -14.69
N GLN A 21 1.45 6.29 -14.15
CA GLN A 21 1.35 4.86 -13.96
C GLN A 21 0.20 4.69 -12.97
N THR A 22 -0.95 4.20 -13.45
CA THR A 22 -2.10 3.93 -12.60
C THR A 22 -1.62 2.99 -11.51
N LYS A 23 -1.49 3.49 -10.27
CA LYS A 23 -1.02 2.68 -9.16
C LYS A 23 -2.03 1.55 -8.93
N GLN A 24 -1.52 0.35 -8.67
CA GLN A 24 -2.32 -0.85 -8.48
C GLN A 24 -2.15 -1.33 -7.06
N VAL A 25 -3.22 -1.95 -6.53
CA VAL A 25 -3.10 -2.77 -5.33
C VAL A 25 -2.43 -4.07 -5.74
N GLU A 26 -1.36 -4.43 -5.02
CA GLU A 26 -0.61 -5.66 -5.25
C GLU A 26 -0.96 -6.67 -4.16
N ILE A 27 -1.42 -7.85 -4.56
CA ILE A 27 -1.65 -8.99 -3.66
C ILE A 27 -0.48 -9.95 -3.84
N PHE A 28 0.38 -10.02 -2.83
CA PHE A 28 1.55 -10.88 -2.78
C PHE A 28 1.25 -12.12 -1.93
N ASP A 29 1.49 -13.29 -2.49
CA ASP A 29 1.42 -14.56 -1.78
C ASP A 29 2.79 -14.86 -1.19
N ILE A 30 2.83 -14.96 0.15
CA ILE A 30 4.09 -15.07 0.91
C ILE A 30 4.77 -16.41 0.64
N GLU A 31 4.00 -17.49 0.59
CA GLU A 31 4.52 -18.85 0.37
C GLU A 31 5.04 -18.99 -1.07
N LYS A 32 4.32 -18.42 -2.05
CA LYS A 32 4.75 -18.43 -3.47
C LYS A 32 5.85 -17.42 -3.77
N GLY A 33 6.11 -16.45 -2.88
CA GLY A 33 7.13 -15.42 -3.04
C GLY A 33 6.90 -14.49 -4.24
N LYS A 34 5.63 -14.25 -4.64
CA LYS A 34 5.32 -13.42 -5.81
C LYS A 34 3.96 -12.73 -5.71
N VAL A 35 3.80 -11.67 -6.50
CA VAL A 35 2.48 -11.05 -6.76
C VAL A 35 1.60 -12.05 -7.51
N VAL A 36 0.43 -12.34 -6.96
CA VAL A 36 -0.57 -13.26 -7.54
C VAL A 36 -1.75 -12.53 -8.17
N GLN A 37 -1.98 -11.27 -7.80
CA GLN A 37 -3.05 -10.46 -8.35
C GLN A 37 -2.70 -8.96 -8.30
N LEU A 38 -3.10 -8.25 -9.36
CA LEU A 38 -3.03 -6.79 -9.47
C LEU A 38 -4.46 -6.27 -9.61
N VAL A 39 -4.86 -5.35 -8.74
CA VAL A 39 -6.20 -4.75 -8.76
C VAL A 39 -6.06 -3.24 -9.00
N PRO A 40 -6.79 -2.65 -9.96
CA PRO A 40 -6.82 -1.19 -10.10
C PRO A 40 -7.23 -0.54 -8.77
N THR A 41 -6.45 0.44 -8.29
CA THR A 41 -6.84 1.17 -7.08
C THR A 41 -8.13 1.97 -7.32
N SER A 42 -8.93 2.13 -6.28
CA SER A 42 -10.13 2.97 -6.27
C SER A 42 -10.19 3.79 -4.99
N SER A 43 -11.00 4.86 -5.00
CA SER A 43 -11.20 5.67 -3.80
C SER A 43 -11.84 4.87 -2.67
N GLU A 44 -12.69 3.88 -2.97
CA GLU A 44 -13.29 2.99 -1.98
C GLU A 44 -12.26 2.06 -1.34
N ILE A 45 -11.33 1.53 -2.13
CA ILE A 45 -10.24 0.68 -1.63
C ILE A 45 -9.32 1.51 -0.72
N GLN A 46 -8.91 2.69 -1.17
CA GLN A 46 -8.05 3.58 -0.38
C GLN A 46 -8.74 4.05 0.90
N LYS A 47 -10.04 4.40 0.82
CA LYS A 47 -10.83 4.77 1.99
C LYS A 47 -10.90 3.64 3.02
N GLU A 48 -11.12 2.41 2.56
CA GLU A 48 -11.16 1.25 3.46
C GLU A 48 -9.81 1.02 4.12
N ALA A 49 -8.72 1.00 3.35
CA ALA A 49 -7.36 0.87 3.87
C ALA A 49 -7.00 1.99 4.87
N SER A 50 -7.47 3.22 4.62
CA SER A 50 -7.31 4.34 5.54
C SER A 50 -7.97 4.12 6.89
N THR A 51 -9.07 3.37 6.95
CA THR A 51 -9.72 3.08 8.24
C THR A 51 -8.83 2.21 9.13
N PHE A 52 -8.02 1.33 8.54
CA PHE A 52 -7.08 0.51 9.28
C PHE A 52 -5.95 1.35 9.87
N LEU A 53 -5.42 2.32 9.12
CA LEU A 53 -4.43 3.28 9.63
C LEU A 53 -4.98 4.13 10.79
N GLN A 54 -6.25 4.53 10.70
CA GLN A 54 -6.92 5.25 11.80
C GLN A 54 -7.20 4.34 13.00
N GLY A 55 -7.42 3.05 12.76
CA GLY A 55 -7.67 2.03 13.77
C GLY A 55 -6.41 1.45 14.43
N ILE A 56 -5.22 2.01 14.21
CA ILE A 56 -3.99 1.50 14.86
C ILE A 56 -4.18 1.47 16.38
N SER A 57 -4.04 0.27 16.95
CA SER A 57 -4.33 -0.02 18.36
C SER A 57 -3.09 -0.39 19.17
N GLY A 58 -1.94 -0.63 18.52
CA GLY A 58 -0.68 -0.91 19.21
C GLY A 58 0.47 -1.23 18.27
N VAL A 59 1.70 -1.21 18.80
CA VAL A 59 2.89 -1.68 18.08
C VAL A 59 2.88 -3.20 18.00
N TYR A 60 3.17 -3.75 16.82
CA TYR A 60 3.38 -5.18 16.60
C TYR A 60 4.87 -5.52 16.81
N THR A 61 5.18 -6.33 17.82
CA THR A 61 6.55 -6.46 18.37
C THR A 61 7.24 -7.81 18.10
N LYS A 62 6.75 -8.61 17.14
CA LYS A 62 7.44 -9.87 16.82
C LYS A 62 8.79 -9.63 16.16
N VAL A 63 9.79 -10.42 16.59
CA VAL A 63 11.17 -10.38 16.06
C VAL A 63 11.21 -10.66 14.55
N ARG A 64 10.35 -11.56 14.07
CA ARG A 64 10.17 -11.86 12.63
C ARG A 64 8.73 -11.53 12.25
N PRO A 65 8.47 -10.30 11.78
CA PRO A 65 7.10 -9.85 11.56
C PRO A 65 6.49 -10.42 10.28
N ILE A 66 7.29 -10.73 9.25
CA ILE A 66 6.76 -11.36 8.04
C ILE A 66 6.56 -12.87 8.31
N PRO A 67 5.33 -13.41 8.21
CA PRO A 67 5.06 -14.82 8.44
C PRO A 67 5.62 -15.70 7.31
N GLU A 68 5.60 -17.02 7.48
CA GLU A 68 5.99 -17.97 6.43
C GLU A 68 4.89 -18.20 5.39
N LYS A 69 3.63 -18.01 5.79
CA LYS A 69 2.44 -18.20 4.96
C LYS A 69 1.44 -17.07 5.13
N GLY A 70 0.59 -16.87 4.12
CA GLY A 70 -0.43 -15.83 4.08
C GLY A 70 -0.22 -14.87 2.92
N TYR A 71 -0.81 -13.68 3.01
CA TYR A 71 -0.81 -12.68 1.95
C TYR A 71 -0.38 -11.31 2.47
N MET A 72 0.30 -10.54 1.62
CA MET A 72 0.52 -9.11 1.83
C MET A 72 -0.24 -8.34 0.77
N ILE A 73 -1.06 -7.38 1.18
CA ILE A 73 -1.85 -6.55 0.27
C ILE A 73 -1.33 -5.12 0.38
N LYS A 74 -0.66 -4.66 -0.68
CA LYS A 74 -0.04 -3.35 -0.78
C LYS A 74 -1.01 -2.37 -1.43
N VAL A 75 -1.42 -1.35 -0.68
CA VAL A 75 -2.38 -0.34 -1.14
C VAL A 75 -1.68 1.00 -1.28
N PRO A 76 -1.54 1.53 -2.51
CA PRO A 76 -1.09 2.90 -2.72
C PRO A 76 -2.17 3.89 -2.27
N LEU A 77 -1.77 4.94 -1.57
CA LEU A 77 -2.64 6.02 -1.08
C LEU A 77 -2.32 7.31 -1.87
N GLU A 78 -3.31 7.81 -2.60
CA GLU A 78 -3.14 8.98 -3.45
C GLU A 78 -4.38 9.89 -3.38
N PRO A 79 -4.31 11.05 -2.71
CA PRO A 79 -3.11 11.61 -2.05
C PRO A 79 -2.67 10.83 -0.80
N SER A 80 -1.46 11.11 -0.33
CA SER A 80 -0.93 10.64 0.95
C SER A 80 -1.90 10.93 2.10
N ILE A 81 -1.97 10.02 3.06
CA ILE A 81 -2.87 10.15 4.22
C ILE A 81 -2.08 10.58 5.44
N MET A 82 -2.48 11.69 6.05
CA MET A 82 -1.96 12.13 7.34
C MET A 82 -2.56 11.26 8.45
N VAL A 83 -1.73 10.45 9.09
CA VAL A 83 -2.10 9.71 10.29
C VAL A 83 -1.53 10.45 11.49
N ASP A 84 -2.36 10.73 12.48
CA ASP A 84 -1.97 11.39 13.72
C ASP A 84 -2.68 10.71 14.89
N ASN A 85 -2.01 9.71 15.47
CA ASN A 85 -2.47 9.01 16.66
C ASN A 85 -1.29 8.76 17.61
N GLN A 86 -1.55 8.14 18.77
CA GLN A 86 -0.52 7.91 19.79
C GLN A 86 0.59 6.91 19.38
N TRP A 87 0.38 6.14 18.31
CA TRP A 87 1.27 5.08 17.85
C TRP A 87 2.08 5.45 16.61
N PHE A 88 1.52 6.31 15.75
CA PHE A 88 2.14 6.78 14.52
C PHE A 88 1.66 8.20 14.19
N LYS A 89 2.61 9.05 13.80
CA LYS A 89 2.37 10.41 13.33
C LYS A 89 3.22 10.66 12.09
N GLY A 90 2.59 10.69 10.92
CA GLY A 90 3.31 10.80 9.65
C GLY A 90 2.38 10.74 8.43
N LEU A 91 2.91 11.17 7.29
CA LEU A 91 2.24 10.98 6.00
C LEU A 91 2.48 9.56 5.51
N VAL A 92 1.41 8.89 5.06
CA VAL A 92 1.47 7.52 4.55
C VAL A 92 1.08 7.54 3.07
N ASP A 93 2.04 7.20 2.21
CA ASP A 93 1.86 7.08 0.76
C ASP A 93 1.43 5.66 0.34
N GLU A 94 1.69 4.68 1.19
CA GLU A 94 1.38 3.27 0.98
C GLU A 94 1.19 2.57 2.32
N VAL A 95 0.21 1.67 2.39
CA VAL A 95 0.01 0.76 3.52
C VAL A 95 0.02 -0.68 3.02
N VAL A 96 0.72 -1.55 3.75
CA VAL A 96 0.68 -2.99 3.50
C VAL A 96 -0.09 -3.66 4.63
N ILE A 97 -1.19 -4.33 4.28
CA ILE A 97 -1.96 -5.15 5.20
C ILE A 97 -1.47 -6.59 5.06
N ILE A 98 -0.94 -7.14 6.15
CA ILE A 98 -0.42 -8.51 6.19
C ILE A 98 -1.50 -9.40 6.79
N PHE A 99 -1.84 -10.48 6.08
CA PHE A 99 -2.83 -11.49 6.45
C PHE A 99 -2.13 -12.84 6.66
N PRO A 100 -1.63 -13.14 7.88
CA PRO A 100 -1.11 -14.45 8.21
C PRO A 100 -2.23 -15.49 8.32
N GLU A 101 -1.93 -16.77 8.15
CA GLU A 101 -2.93 -17.84 8.29
C GLU A 101 -3.41 -18.06 9.74
N GLN A 102 -2.53 -17.84 10.73
CA GLN A 102 -2.77 -18.25 12.11
C GLN A 102 -3.00 -17.10 13.09
N GLU A 103 -3.11 -15.86 12.61
CA GLU A 103 -3.36 -14.72 13.48
C GLU A 103 -4.10 -13.58 12.76
N LYS A 104 -4.48 -12.57 13.55
CA LYS A 104 -5.18 -11.41 13.01
C LYS A 104 -4.28 -10.61 12.07
N PRO A 105 -4.86 -9.97 11.04
CA PRO A 105 -4.11 -9.06 10.18
C PRO A 105 -3.46 -7.92 10.95
N PHE A 106 -2.35 -7.41 10.43
CA PHE A 106 -1.64 -6.26 10.96
C PHE A 106 -1.07 -5.40 9.84
N LEU A 107 -0.66 -4.19 10.17
CA LEU A 107 -0.17 -3.21 9.20
C LEU A 107 1.35 -3.17 9.18
N MET A 108 1.87 -2.85 8.01
CA MET A 108 3.25 -2.46 7.77
C MET A 108 3.23 -1.10 7.06
N VAL A 109 3.94 -0.12 7.62
CA VAL A 109 3.95 1.29 7.18
C VAL A 109 5.37 1.83 7.21
N PHE A 110 5.72 2.66 6.23
CA PHE A 110 6.96 3.43 6.25
C PHE A 110 6.72 4.80 6.89
N ASP A 111 7.63 5.23 7.76
CA ASP A 111 7.65 6.62 8.24
C ASP A 111 8.42 7.54 7.28
N ASP A 112 8.47 8.82 7.66
CA ASP A 112 9.12 9.93 6.98
C ASP A 112 10.63 9.71 6.77
N GLU A 113 11.26 8.87 7.61
CA GLU A 113 12.67 8.47 7.54
C GLU A 113 12.87 7.18 6.73
N ASN A 114 11.81 6.70 6.06
CA ASN A 114 11.77 5.44 5.34
C ASN A 114 12.06 4.22 6.24
N ARG A 115 11.73 4.31 7.54
CA ARG A 115 11.84 3.20 8.49
C ARG A 115 10.53 2.43 8.51
N LEU A 116 10.68 1.10 8.61
CA LEU A 116 9.56 0.17 8.62
C LEU A 116 8.98 0.01 10.02
N HIS A 117 7.67 0.18 10.14
CA HIS A 117 6.92 -0.02 11.38
C HIS A 117 5.80 -1.01 11.18
N PHE A 118 5.50 -1.78 12.23
CA PHE A 118 4.42 -2.76 12.24
C PHE A 118 3.42 -2.45 13.35
N TYR A 119 2.13 -2.54 13.04
CA TYR A 119 1.07 -2.13 13.94
C TYR A 119 -0.10 -3.11 13.96
N HIS A 120 -0.61 -3.39 15.16
CA HIS A 120 -1.97 -3.90 15.32
C HIS A 120 -2.98 -2.81 14.96
N PHE A 121 -4.14 -3.21 14.46
CA PHE A 121 -5.26 -2.31 14.22
C PHE A 121 -6.59 -2.97 14.57
N ASP A 122 -7.57 -2.15 14.92
CA ASP A 122 -8.95 -2.54 15.13
C ASP A 122 -9.75 -2.21 13.87
N GLY A 123 -10.25 -3.25 13.18
CA GLY A 123 -11.04 -3.11 11.96
C GLY A 123 -11.44 -4.46 11.39
N ASN A 124 -12.57 -4.51 10.69
CA ASN A 124 -13.01 -5.69 9.94
C ASN A 124 -12.44 -5.60 8.51
N THR A 125 -11.82 -6.67 8.02
CA THR A 125 -11.18 -6.70 6.69
C THR A 125 -12.06 -7.28 5.59
N ASP A 126 -13.26 -7.76 5.88
CA ASP A 126 -14.12 -8.46 4.93
C ASP A 126 -14.55 -7.52 3.79
N ARG A 127 -14.94 -6.29 4.12
CA ARG A 127 -15.29 -5.27 3.10
C ARG A 127 -14.09 -4.96 2.20
N PHE A 128 -12.90 -4.83 2.77
CA PHE A 128 -11.66 -4.62 2.02
C PHE A 128 -11.37 -5.77 1.05
N LEU A 129 -11.40 -7.01 1.53
CA LEU A 129 -11.18 -8.20 0.71
C LEU A 129 -12.23 -8.33 -0.41
N ASN A 130 -13.49 -8.00 -0.11
CA ASN A 130 -14.58 -8.00 -1.09
C ASN A 130 -14.38 -6.96 -2.20
N LEU A 131 -13.92 -5.75 -1.87
CA LEU A 131 -13.60 -4.72 -2.86
C LEU A 131 -12.46 -5.14 -3.80
N LEU A 132 -11.54 -5.97 -3.31
CA LEU A 132 -10.44 -6.53 -4.09
C LEU A 132 -10.84 -7.77 -4.90
N HIS A 133 -12.07 -8.27 -4.72
CA HIS A 133 -12.52 -9.57 -5.21
C HIS A 133 -11.54 -10.69 -4.86
N PHE A 134 -10.93 -10.60 -3.67
CA PHE A 134 -9.93 -11.52 -3.20
C PHE A 134 -10.48 -12.33 -2.04
N GLN A 135 -10.31 -13.65 -2.12
CA GLN A 135 -10.64 -14.58 -1.04
C GLN A 135 -9.34 -15.31 -0.70
N PRO A 136 -8.77 -15.09 0.50
CA PRO A 136 -7.64 -15.89 0.96
C PRO A 136 -8.03 -17.36 0.88
N GLN A 137 -7.17 -18.20 0.31
CA GLN A 137 -7.41 -19.64 0.36
C GLN A 137 -7.30 -20.08 1.82
N ASN A 138 -8.45 -20.25 2.49
CA ASN A 138 -8.49 -21.05 3.69
C ASN A 138 -8.27 -22.50 3.23
N GLU A 139 -7.15 -23.11 3.59
CA GLU A 139 -7.06 -24.57 3.60
C GLU A 139 -8.02 -25.10 4.67
N THR A 140 -9.33 -25.05 4.41
CA THR A 140 -10.24 -26.05 4.97
C THR A 140 -9.91 -27.36 4.26
N GLY A 141 -8.85 -28.02 4.71
CA GLY A 141 -8.58 -29.40 4.33
C GLY A 141 -9.75 -30.29 4.77
N PRO A 142 -10.20 -31.25 3.94
CA PRO A 142 -11.09 -32.29 4.41
C PRO A 142 -10.29 -33.19 5.37
N ASN A 143 -10.80 -33.40 6.59
CA ASN A 143 -10.49 -34.60 7.36
C ASN A 143 -11.24 -35.79 6.76
#